data_AF-A0A937IH04-F1
#
_entry.id   AF-A0A937IH04-F1
#
_cell.length_a   1.000
_cell.length_b   1.000
_cell.length_c   1.000
_cell.angle_alpha   90.00
_cell.angle_beta   90.00
_cell.angle_gamma   90.00
#
_symmetry.space_group_name_H-M   'P 1'
#
loop_
_entity.id
_entity.type
_entity.pdbx_description
1 polymer ?
#
loop_
_entity_poly.entity_id
_entity_poly.type
_entity_poly.pdbx_seq_one_letter_code
_entity_poly.pdbx_strand_id
1 'polypeptide(L)'
;MRAIKALLVASLILTLASCSSFRNNSLPKVTNIQVFKAERILLLLNNDVVVKKYKFKLGFSPVGKKQFEGDGKTPEGDYYIDRKNPNSKYYLSVGISYPNASDRVNANGRSPGGDIFIHGTPRRYWFSKKDWTWGCIAVKNREIEEIYSMVDIGTKISIFP
;
A
#
# COMPACT_ATOMS: atom_id res chain seq x y z
N MET A 1 -27.16 64.74 44.39
CA MET A 1 -26.76 65.16 43.03
C MET A 1 -25.32 64.73 42.79
N ARG A 2 -25.06 64.17 41.59
CA ARG A 2 -23.77 63.79 40.99
C ARG A 2 -23.11 62.53 41.54
N ALA A 3 -22.52 61.62 40.77
CA ALA A 3 -22.62 61.23 39.36
C ALA A 3 -21.80 59.92 39.22
N ILE A 4 -22.29 59.00 38.39
CA ILE A 4 -21.68 57.75 37.92
C ILE A 4 -20.30 57.98 37.30
N LYS A 5 -19.28 57.12 37.56
CA LYS A 5 -18.23 56.55 36.65
C LYS A 5 -17.49 55.43 37.40
N ALA A 6 -17.05 54.29 36.89
CA ALA A 6 -17.23 53.50 35.68
C ALA A 6 -16.55 52.15 35.99
N LEU A 7 -17.11 51.04 35.46
CA LEU A 7 -16.53 49.70 35.46
C LEU A 7 -15.08 49.71 34.92
N LEU A 8 -14.19 48.94 35.54
CA LEU A 8 -13.01 48.39 34.88
C LEU A 8 -12.89 46.90 35.25
N VAL A 9 -13.56 46.08 34.44
CA VAL A 9 -13.32 44.64 34.33
C VAL A 9 -12.03 44.48 33.55
N ALA A 10 -10.92 44.15 34.23
CA ALA A 10 -9.70 43.74 33.57
C ALA A 10 -9.83 42.26 33.19
N SER A 11 -10.52 41.99 32.08
CA SER A 11 -10.55 40.69 31.43
C SER A 11 -9.17 40.41 30.83
N LEU A 12 -8.40 39.56 31.52
CA LEU A 12 -7.12 39.03 31.05
C LEU A 12 -7.39 38.01 29.94
N ILE A 13 -7.55 38.49 28.71
CA ILE A 13 -7.65 37.63 27.53
C ILE A 13 -6.23 37.17 27.15
N LEU A 14 -5.78 36.05 27.70
CA LEU A 14 -4.66 35.29 27.12
C LEU A 14 -5.13 34.69 25.79
N THR A 15 -4.93 35.41 24.69
CA THR A 15 -5.00 34.80 23.35
C THR A 15 -3.72 34.00 23.11
N LEU A 16 -3.74 32.71 23.46
CA LEU A 16 -2.80 31.76 22.88
C LEU A 16 -3.18 31.57 21.41
N ALA A 17 -2.69 32.46 20.55
CA ALA A 17 -2.63 32.22 19.13
C ALA A 17 -1.60 31.11 18.87
N SER A 18 -1.99 29.87 19.15
CA SER A 18 -1.26 28.69 18.71
C SER A 18 -1.44 28.59 17.20
N CYS A 19 -0.58 29.28 16.46
CA CYS A 19 -0.48 29.12 15.02
C CYS A 19 0.20 27.77 14.76
N SER A 20 -0.55 26.69 14.99
CA SER A 20 -0.20 25.38 14.50
C SER A 20 -0.39 25.42 12.99
N SER A 21 0.64 25.82 12.25
CA SER A 21 0.73 25.40 10.85
C SER A 21 0.83 23.87 10.90
N PHE A 22 -0.31 23.20 10.86
CA PHE A 22 -0.37 21.80 10.47
C PHE A 22 0.29 21.76 9.10
N ARG A 23 1.58 21.39 9.06
CA ARG A 23 2.17 20.94 7.81
C ARG A 23 1.30 19.77 7.40
N ASN A 24 0.45 19.98 6.40
CA ASN A 24 -0.13 18.90 5.61
C ASN A 24 1.07 18.18 4.98
N ASN A 25 1.73 17.33 5.75
CA ASN A 25 2.74 16.41 5.25
C ASN A 25 1.97 15.33 4.49
N SER A 26 1.48 15.67 3.29
CA SER A 26 1.04 14.66 2.34
C SER A 26 2.20 13.68 2.15
N LEU A 27 1.94 12.39 2.36
CA LEU A 27 2.95 11.36 2.13
C LEU A 27 3.55 11.54 0.72
N PRO A 28 4.86 11.33 0.54
CA PRO A 28 5.49 11.50 -0.76
C PRO A 28 4.85 10.58 -1.79
N LYS A 29 4.60 11.11 -2.99
CA LYS A 29 4.07 10.32 -4.10
C LYS A 29 5.04 9.22 -4.51
N VAL A 30 4.51 8.05 -4.86
CA VAL A 30 5.30 6.89 -5.26
C VAL A 30 5.23 6.71 -6.76
N THR A 31 6.39 6.72 -7.41
CA THR A 31 6.52 6.52 -8.85
C THR A 31 6.80 5.07 -9.20
N ASN A 32 7.44 4.32 -8.30
CA ASN A 32 7.79 2.92 -8.51
C ASN A 32 7.69 2.11 -7.22
N ILE A 33 7.26 0.86 -7.35
CA ILE A 33 7.25 -0.15 -6.29
C ILE A 33 8.21 -1.27 -6.70
N GLN A 34 9.09 -1.68 -5.81
CA GLN A 34 9.95 -2.84 -6.03
C GLN A 34 9.64 -3.91 -4.98
N VAL A 35 9.42 -5.14 -5.43
CA VAL A 35 9.10 -6.28 -4.57
C VAL A 35 10.17 -7.34 -4.77
N PHE A 36 10.91 -7.63 -3.70
CA PHE A 36 11.96 -8.65 -3.68
C PHE A 36 11.45 -9.86 -2.88
N LYS A 37 11.07 -10.93 -3.59
CA LYS A 37 10.35 -12.07 -3.00
C LYS A 37 11.24 -12.89 -2.07
N ALA A 38 12.49 -13.15 -2.44
CA ALA A 38 13.43 -13.89 -1.61
C ALA A 38 13.71 -13.16 -0.27
N GLU A 39 13.94 -11.85 -0.32
CA GLU A 39 14.30 -11.01 0.83
C GLU A 39 13.08 -10.61 1.68
N ARG A 40 11.87 -10.80 1.13
CA ARG A 40 10.59 -10.33 1.71
C ARG A 40 10.60 -8.84 1.95
N ILE A 41 11.03 -8.06 0.96
CA ILE A 41 11.15 -6.61 1.06
C ILE A 41 10.36 -5.95 -0.06
N LEU A 42 9.39 -5.11 0.31
CA LEU A 42 8.70 -4.20 -0.61
C LEU A 42 9.22 -2.79 -0.36
N LEU A 43 9.71 -2.14 -1.40
CA LEU A 43 10.16 -0.76 -1.39
C LEU A 43 9.17 0.11 -2.14
N LEU A 44 8.82 1.25 -1.54
CA LEU A 44 8.15 2.34 -2.24
C LEU A 44 9.21 3.39 -2.57
N LEU A 45 9.26 3.80 -3.84
CA LEU A 45 10.24 4.77 -4.33
C LEU A 45 9.55 6.01 -4.89
N ASN A 46 10.13 7.17 -4.60
CA ASN A 46 9.91 8.39 -5.38
C ASN A 46 11.16 8.58 -6.26
N ASN A 47 11.00 8.32 -7.56
CA ASN A 47 12.10 8.14 -8.51
C ASN A 47 13.08 7.07 -8.00
N ASP A 48 14.32 7.44 -7.69
CA ASP A 48 15.35 6.52 -7.20
C ASP A 48 15.48 6.52 -5.66
N VAL A 49 14.66 7.34 -4.97
CA VAL A 49 14.73 7.48 -3.52
C VAL A 49 13.73 6.55 -2.85
N VAL A 50 14.20 5.63 -2.01
CA VAL A 50 13.35 4.79 -1.16
C VAL A 50 12.71 5.66 -0.08
N VAL A 51 11.38 5.77 -0.12
CA VAL A 51 10.61 6.54 0.87
C VAL A 51 10.01 5.65 1.96
N LYS A 52 9.74 4.38 1.66
CA LYS A 52 9.22 3.38 2.60
C LYS A 52 9.70 1.98 2.28
N LYS A 53 9.74 1.12 3.32
CA LYS A 53 10.14 -0.28 3.23
C LYS A 53 9.23 -1.13 4.13
N TYR A 54 8.67 -2.20 3.58
CA TYR A 54 7.78 -3.11 4.31
C TYR A 54 8.18 -4.58 4.14
N LYS A 55 7.74 -5.40 5.10
CA LYS A 55 7.74 -6.87 5.00
C LYS A 55 6.38 -7.33 4.49
N PHE A 56 6.33 -8.48 3.83
CA PHE A 56 5.07 -9.03 3.28
C PHE A 56 5.01 -10.56 3.31
N LYS A 57 3.82 -11.08 3.04
CA LYS A 57 3.55 -12.50 2.74
C LYS A 57 3.15 -12.66 1.27
N LEU A 58 3.43 -13.83 0.72
CA LEU A 58 3.20 -14.20 -0.68
C LEU A 58 2.11 -15.25 -0.82
N GLY A 59 1.95 -15.74 -2.05
CA GLY A 59 1.26 -16.99 -2.33
C GLY A 59 1.90 -18.19 -1.60
N PHE A 60 1.09 -19.20 -1.28
CA PHE A 60 1.52 -20.37 -0.49
C PHE A 60 2.61 -21.23 -1.16
N SER A 61 2.86 -21.04 -2.45
CA SER A 61 4.01 -21.60 -3.18
C SER A 61 4.92 -20.43 -3.63
N PRO A 62 5.73 -19.84 -2.73
CA PRO A 62 6.34 -18.53 -2.97
C PRO A 62 7.51 -18.53 -3.97
N VAL A 63 8.07 -19.71 -4.29
CA VAL A 63 9.27 -19.84 -5.13
C VAL A 63 8.90 -19.89 -6.62
N GLY A 64 9.58 -19.05 -7.39
CA GLY A 64 9.42 -18.91 -8.84
C GLY A 64 8.18 -18.12 -9.24
N LYS A 65 8.12 -17.75 -10.53
CA LYS A 65 7.03 -16.95 -11.07
C LYS A 65 5.73 -17.72 -11.24
N LYS A 66 4.61 -17.00 -11.09
CA LYS A 66 3.28 -17.49 -11.46
C LYS A 66 3.22 -17.93 -12.93
N GLN A 67 2.60 -19.08 -13.19
CA GLN A 67 2.44 -19.67 -14.51
C GLN A 67 0.96 -19.89 -14.86
N PHE A 68 0.13 -20.29 -13.89
CA PHE A 68 -1.30 -20.54 -14.13
C PHE A 68 -2.14 -20.30 -12.88
N GLU A 69 -3.45 -20.19 -13.07
CA GLU A 69 -4.41 -20.02 -12.00
C GLU A 69 -4.36 -21.18 -10.98
N GLY A 70 -4.32 -20.84 -9.69
CA GLY A 70 -4.27 -21.84 -8.61
C GLY A 70 -2.89 -22.42 -8.29
N ASP A 71 -1.81 -22.04 -8.99
CA ASP A 71 -0.45 -22.52 -8.71
C ASP A 71 0.19 -21.99 -7.40
N GLY A 72 -0.51 -21.12 -6.68
CA GLY A 72 -0.05 -20.56 -5.40
C GLY A 72 1.14 -19.62 -5.49
N LYS A 73 1.58 -19.22 -6.69
CA LYS A 73 2.74 -18.35 -6.88
C LYS A 73 2.33 -16.90 -7.04
N THR A 74 3.17 -16.00 -6.53
CA THR A 74 3.13 -14.57 -6.84
C THR A 74 3.92 -14.33 -8.13
N PRO A 75 3.41 -13.52 -9.09
CA PRO A 75 4.11 -13.24 -10.35
C PRO A 75 5.48 -12.61 -10.15
N GLU A 76 6.32 -12.69 -11.17
CA GLU A 76 7.61 -12.00 -11.29
C GLU A 76 7.64 -11.30 -12.66
N GLY A 77 8.08 -10.05 -12.69
CA GLY A 77 8.07 -9.19 -13.88
C GLY A 77 7.64 -7.75 -13.59
N ASP A 78 7.47 -6.99 -14.67
CA ASP A 78 7.01 -5.61 -14.63
C ASP A 78 5.50 -5.48 -14.87
N TYR A 79 4.84 -4.68 -14.04
CA TYR A 79 3.43 -4.37 -14.09
C TYR A 79 3.18 -2.90 -13.70
N TYR A 80 1.91 -2.50 -13.67
CA TYR A 80 1.47 -1.21 -13.18
C TYR A 80 0.28 -1.38 -12.24
N ILE A 81 0.10 -0.44 -11.30
CA ILE A 81 -1.11 -0.37 -10.49
C ILE A 81 -2.29 -0.03 -11.41
N ASP A 82 -3.30 -0.89 -11.46
CA ASP A 82 -4.43 -0.75 -12.38
C ASP A 82 -5.78 -0.55 -11.69
N ARG A 83 -5.84 -0.80 -10.38
CA ARG A 83 -7.06 -0.72 -9.58
C ARG A 83 -6.76 -0.29 -8.14
N LYS A 84 -7.72 0.40 -7.52
CA LYS A 84 -7.73 0.70 -6.08
C LYS A 84 -9.08 0.30 -5.51
N ASN A 85 -9.10 -0.46 -4.41
CA ASN A 85 -10.31 -0.97 -3.80
C ASN A 85 -10.36 -0.62 -2.30
N PRO A 86 -11.20 0.35 -1.89
CA PRO A 86 -11.40 0.69 -0.49
C PRO A 86 -12.32 -0.30 0.26
N ASN A 87 -13.08 -1.12 -0.48
CA ASN A 87 -14.04 -2.08 0.05
C ASN A 87 -13.51 -3.52 0.00
N SER A 88 -12.20 -3.68 0.16
CA SER A 88 -11.56 -5.00 0.09
C SER A 88 -11.94 -5.88 1.27
N LYS A 89 -12.21 -7.16 1.02
CA LYS A 89 -12.37 -8.18 2.08
C LYS A 89 -11.11 -8.34 2.95
N TYR A 90 -9.98 -7.80 2.49
CA TYR A 90 -8.68 -7.79 3.17
C TYR A 90 -8.27 -6.40 3.64
N TYR A 91 -9.23 -5.59 4.09
CA TYR A 91 -9.09 -4.20 4.56
C TYR A 91 -8.96 -3.17 3.43
N LEU A 92 -7.82 -3.07 2.76
CA LEU A 92 -7.61 -2.26 1.55
C LEU A 92 -6.87 -3.09 0.51
N SER A 93 -7.02 -2.76 -0.77
CA SER A 93 -6.15 -3.34 -1.80
C SER A 93 -5.86 -2.41 -2.99
N VAL A 94 -4.70 -2.61 -3.58
CA VAL A 94 -4.30 -2.04 -4.88
C VAL A 94 -3.96 -3.19 -5.84
N GLY A 95 -4.54 -3.18 -7.04
CA GLY A 95 -4.38 -4.24 -8.04
C GLY A 95 -3.21 -3.96 -8.97
N ILE A 96 -2.60 -5.01 -9.50
CA ILE A 96 -1.59 -4.91 -10.55
C ILE A 96 -2.12 -5.44 -11.87
N SER A 97 -1.53 -5.00 -12.99
CA SER A 97 -1.90 -5.39 -14.34
C SER A 97 -1.49 -6.81 -14.78
N TYR A 98 -1.30 -7.72 -13.83
CA TYR A 98 -1.14 -9.13 -14.13
C TYR A 98 -2.46 -9.72 -14.66
N PRO A 99 -2.44 -10.56 -15.71
CA PRO A 99 -1.27 -11.03 -16.46
C PRO A 99 -0.95 -10.15 -17.69
N ASN A 100 0.34 -9.98 -17.97
CA ASN A 100 0.81 -9.35 -19.21
C ASN A 100 0.93 -10.39 -20.36
N ALA A 101 1.35 -9.94 -21.55
CA ALA A 101 1.50 -10.82 -22.72
C ALA A 101 2.47 -11.99 -22.48
N SER A 102 3.61 -11.73 -21.82
CA SER A 102 4.58 -12.78 -21.46
C SER A 102 3.98 -13.80 -20.50
N ASP A 103 3.19 -13.37 -19.52
CA ASP A 103 2.52 -14.28 -18.58
C ASP A 103 1.50 -15.18 -19.27
N ARG A 104 0.75 -14.65 -20.25
CA ARG A 104 -0.19 -15.42 -21.06
C ARG A 104 0.51 -16.48 -21.91
N VAL A 105 1.65 -16.15 -22.50
CA VAL A 105 2.48 -17.11 -23.25
C VAL A 105 3.01 -18.20 -22.30
N ASN A 106 3.55 -17.81 -21.14
CA ASN A 106 4.10 -18.73 -20.15
C ASN A 106 3.06 -19.67 -19.52
N ALA A 107 1.77 -19.35 -19.61
CA ALA A 107 0.69 -20.21 -19.13
C ALA A 107 0.48 -21.47 -20.00
N ASN A 108 1.12 -21.56 -21.17
CA ASN A 108 1.16 -22.76 -22.02
C ASN A 108 -0.24 -23.36 -22.29
N GLY A 109 -1.19 -22.52 -22.70
CA GLY A 109 -2.57 -22.91 -23.00
C GLY A 109 -3.51 -22.99 -21.79
N ARG A 110 -3.02 -22.74 -20.57
CA ARG A 110 -3.86 -22.63 -19.35
C ARG A 110 -4.25 -21.17 -19.10
N SER A 111 -5.26 -20.97 -18.26
CA SER A 111 -5.54 -19.64 -17.69
C SER A 111 -4.36 -19.20 -16.82
N PRO A 112 -3.72 -18.04 -17.10
CA PRO A 112 -2.75 -17.43 -16.17
C PRO A 112 -3.40 -16.97 -14.85
N GLY A 113 -4.73 -16.91 -14.80
CA GLY A 113 -5.50 -16.24 -13.75
C GLY A 113 -5.46 -14.72 -13.90
N GLY A 114 -5.74 -14.04 -12.80
CA GLY A 114 -5.76 -12.59 -12.69
C GLY A 114 -5.77 -12.16 -11.23
N ASP A 115 -6.30 -10.97 -10.95
CA ASP A 115 -6.64 -10.53 -9.60
C ASP A 115 -5.49 -10.63 -8.59
N ILE A 116 -4.31 -10.17 -9.00
CA ILE A 116 -3.16 -10.02 -8.13
C ILE A 116 -3.18 -8.62 -7.51
N PHE A 117 -3.16 -8.58 -6.18
CA PHE A 117 -3.25 -7.36 -5.39
C PHE A 117 -2.12 -7.27 -4.36
N ILE A 118 -1.77 -6.04 -3.98
CA ILE A 118 -1.21 -5.76 -2.66
C ILE A 118 -2.39 -5.46 -1.74
N HIS A 119 -2.49 -6.13 -0.60
CA HIS A 119 -3.62 -5.95 0.32
C HIS A 119 -3.23 -6.04 1.80
N GLY A 120 -4.13 -5.63 2.68
CA GLY A 120 -3.97 -5.75 4.13
C GLY A 120 -4.05 -7.19 4.64
N THR A 121 -3.95 -7.39 5.95
CA THR A 121 -3.95 -8.73 6.55
C THR A 121 -5.16 -8.87 7.47
N PRO A 122 -6.07 -9.84 7.24
CA PRO A 122 -7.20 -10.06 8.13
C PRO A 122 -6.73 -10.70 9.44
N ARG A 123 -7.52 -10.52 10.52
CA ARG A 123 -7.18 -10.92 11.89
C ARG A 123 -6.62 -12.35 12.02
N ARG A 124 -7.18 -13.30 11.27
CA ARG A 124 -6.76 -14.71 11.29
C ARG A 124 -5.28 -14.94 10.89
N TYR A 125 -4.65 -14.00 10.18
CA TYR A 125 -3.28 -14.12 9.67
C TYR A 125 -2.29 -13.14 10.31
N TRP A 126 -2.70 -12.30 11.27
CA TRP A 126 -1.80 -11.28 11.87
C TRP A 126 -0.52 -11.85 12.49
N PHE A 127 -0.58 -13.07 13.04
CA PHE A 127 0.57 -13.75 13.64
C PHE A 127 1.07 -14.93 12.79
N SER A 128 0.54 -15.09 11.57
CA SER A 128 0.98 -16.16 10.68
C SER A 128 2.41 -15.91 10.22
N LYS A 129 3.29 -16.88 10.47
CA LYS A 129 4.63 -16.91 9.86
C LYS A 129 4.59 -17.43 8.41
N LYS A 130 3.53 -18.14 8.02
CA LYS A 130 3.39 -18.78 6.71
C LYS A 130 2.87 -17.81 5.64
N ASP A 131 3.28 -18.05 4.41
CA ASP A 131 2.59 -17.52 3.23
C ASP A 131 1.22 -18.16 3.09
N TRP A 132 0.25 -17.39 2.61
CA TRP A 132 -1.15 -17.77 2.72
C TRP A 132 -2.04 -17.25 1.59
N THR A 133 -1.55 -16.34 0.75
CA THR A 133 -2.37 -15.79 -0.33
C THR A 133 -2.45 -16.80 -1.48
N TRP A 134 -3.27 -16.50 -2.48
CA TRP A 134 -3.35 -17.25 -3.74
C TRP A 134 -2.42 -16.69 -4.83
N GLY A 135 -1.51 -15.79 -4.46
CA GLY A 135 -0.60 -15.08 -5.37
C GLY A 135 -0.47 -13.59 -5.08
N CYS A 136 -1.37 -13.02 -4.28
CA CYS A 136 -1.29 -11.64 -3.80
C CYS A 136 -0.10 -11.38 -2.86
N ILE A 137 0.20 -10.11 -2.64
CA ILE A 137 1.20 -9.61 -1.69
C ILE A 137 0.45 -9.05 -0.48
N ALA A 138 0.59 -9.69 0.68
CA ALA A 138 -0.09 -9.26 1.90
C ALA A 138 0.85 -8.48 2.83
N VAL A 139 0.45 -7.26 3.18
CA VAL A 139 1.14 -6.36 4.14
C VAL A 139 0.25 -6.11 5.37
N LYS A 140 0.74 -5.41 6.39
CA LYS A 140 -0.09 -5.01 7.53
C LYS A 140 -1.12 -3.96 7.11
N ASN A 141 -2.22 -3.85 7.87
CA ASN A 141 -3.28 -2.89 7.58
C ASN A 141 -2.79 -1.43 7.50
N ARG A 142 -1.95 -1.01 8.45
CA ARG A 142 -1.34 0.32 8.44
C ARG A 142 -0.42 0.55 7.22
N GLU A 143 0.24 -0.50 6.76
CA GLU A 143 1.15 -0.40 5.61
C GLU A 143 0.38 -0.30 4.30
N ILE A 144 -0.75 -1.01 4.16
CA ILE A 144 -1.61 -0.85 2.97
C ILE A 144 -2.33 0.51 2.97
N GLU A 145 -2.63 1.13 4.11
CA GLU A 145 -3.13 2.52 4.16
C GLU A 145 -2.13 3.50 3.55
N GLU A 146 -0.84 3.36 3.91
CA GLU A 146 0.24 4.17 3.35
C GLU A 146 0.40 3.91 1.85
N ILE A 147 0.51 2.64 1.44
CA ILE A 147 0.63 2.27 0.02
C ILE A 147 -0.56 2.82 -0.77
N TYR A 148 -1.79 2.58 -0.31
CA TYR A 148 -3.01 3.03 -0.98
C TYR A 148 -3.04 4.55 -1.14
N SER A 149 -2.53 5.31 -0.17
CA SER A 149 -2.52 6.77 -0.23
C SER A 149 -1.40 7.32 -1.12
N MET A 150 -0.28 6.60 -1.21
CA MET A 150 0.94 7.06 -1.89
C MET A 150 1.02 6.68 -3.37
N VAL A 151 0.31 5.63 -3.80
CA VAL A 151 0.33 5.14 -5.20
C VAL A 151 -0.89 5.64 -5.99
N ASP A 152 -0.66 5.90 -7.27
CA ASP A 152 -1.69 6.28 -8.22
C ASP A 152 -1.88 5.17 -9.27
N ILE A 153 -3.01 5.18 -9.98
CA ILE A 153 -3.19 4.30 -11.13
C ILE A 153 -2.08 4.62 -12.16
N GLY A 154 -1.40 3.60 -12.65
CA GLY A 154 -0.23 3.74 -13.53
C GLY A 154 1.12 3.73 -12.82
N THR A 155 1.18 3.79 -11.48
CA THR A 155 2.45 3.60 -10.74
C THR A 155 3.09 2.26 -11.13
N LYS A 156 4.37 2.27 -11.49
CA LYS A 156 5.09 1.05 -11.88
C LYS A 156 5.29 0.12 -10.68
N ILE A 157 5.22 -1.18 -10.90
CA ILE A 157 5.66 -2.20 -9.95
C ILE A 157 6.53 -3.25 -10.63
N SER A 158 7.70 -3.51 -10.06
CA SER A 158 8.62 -4.56 -10.50
C SER A 158 8.71 -5.63 -9.43
N ILE A 159 8.46 -6.89 -9.78
CA ILE A 159 8.51 -8.02 -8.85
C ILE A 159 9.67 -8.93 -9.24
N PHE A 160 10.66 -9.01 -8.37
CA PHE A 160 11.88 -9.80 -8.50
C PHE A 160 11.77 -11.12 -7.71
N PRO A 161 12.56 -12.14 -8.09
CA PRO A 161 12.62 -13.44 -7.40
C PRO A 161 12.85 -13.39 -5.89
#